data_AF-J7QI37-F1
#
_entry.id   AF-J7QI37-F1
#
_cell.length_a   1.000
_cell.length_b   1.000
_cell.length_c   1.000
_cell.angle_alpha   90.00
_cell.angle_beta   90.00
_cell.angle_gamma   90.00
#
_symmetry.space_group_name_H-M   'P 1'
#
loop_
_entity.id
_entity.type
_entity.pdbx_description
1 polymer ?
#
loop_
_entity_poly.entity_id
_entity_poly.type
_entity_poly.pdbx_seq_one_letter_code
_entity_poly.pdbx_strand_id
1 'polypeptide(L)'
;MTAVVLRLISVASLMFALLAAELAATFSFPGWGRSGVAVIAAAMVGIAAFGFMDLRQEGVVVRLFAAAALLWLVILLGLGALDPMTRTLYPTVIAVP
;
A
#
# COMPACT_ATOMS: atom_id res chain seq x y z
N MET A 1 9.64 -18.10 23.58
CA MET A 1 9.86 -16.64 23.48
C MET A 1 10.94 -16.27 22.47
N THR A 2 12.12 -16.89 22.50
CA THR A 2 13.22 -16.62 21.56
C THR A 2 12.86 -16.78 20.08
N ALA A 3 12.13 -17.85 19.69
CA ALA A 3 11.73 -18.07 18.30
C ALA A 3 10.76 -17.01 17.75
N VAL A 4 9.83 -16.53 18.57
CA VAL A 4 8.88 -15.47 18.20
C VAL A 4 9.60 -14.14 18.03
N VAL A 5 10.50 -13.81 18.95
CA VAL A 5 11.33 -12.60 18.88
C VAL A 5 12.24 -12.63 17.65
N LEU A 6 12.87 -13.78 17.35
CA LEU A 6 13.67 -13.98 16.14
C LEU A 6 12.85 -13.78 14.86
N ARG A 7 11.61 -14.28 14.80
CA ARG A 7 10.71 -14.06 13.66
C ARG A 7 10.34 -12.58 13.51
N LEU A 8 10.00 -11.91 14.61
CA LEU A 8 9.65 -10.48 14.59
C LEU A 8 10.83 -9.64 14.09
N ILE A 9 12.03 -9.92 14.60
CA ILE A 9 13.25 -9.24 14.17
C ILE A 9 13.54 -9.52 12.70
N SER A 10 13.44 -10.77 12.24
CA SER A 10 13.72 -11.10 10.84
C SER A 10 12.73 -10.44 9.87
N VAL A 11 11.43 -10.43 10.20
CA VAL A 11 10.39 -9.76 9.41
C VAL A 11 10.61 -8.24 9.42
N ALA A 12 10.93 -7.65 10.57
CA ALA A 12 11.24 -6.23 10.68
C ALA A 12 12.48 -5.86 9.85
N SER A 13 13.57 -6.61 9.97
CA SER A 13 14.79 -6.41 9.18
C SER A 13 14.51 -6.53 7.67
N LEU A 14 13.67 -7.49 7.25
CA LEU A 14 13.27 -7.63 5.85
C LEU A 14 12.47 -6.41 5.36
N MET A 15 11.57 -5.89 6.19
CA MET A 15 10.82 -4.66 5.88
C MET A 15 11.74 -3.45 5.72
N PHE A 16 12.71 -3.28 6.63
CA PHE A 16 13.71 -2.21 6.51
C PHE A 16 14.59 -2.38 5.28
N ALA A 17 14.97 -3.61 4.93
CA ALA A 17 15.75 -3.87 3.72
C ALA A 17 14.97 -3.54 2.45
N LEU A 18 13.69 -3.91 2.37
CA LEU A 18 12.82 -3.54 1.25
C LEU A 18 12.62 -2.03 1.16
N LEU A 19 12.51 -1.34 2.29
CA LEU A 19 12.37 0.12 2.33
C LEU A 19 13.64 0.80 1.80
N ALA A 20 14.80 0.34 2.25
CA ALA A 20 16.07 0.82 1.74
C ALA A 20 16.20 0.56 0.23
N ALA A 21 15.76 -0.61 -0.25
CA ALA A 21 15.75 -0.95 -1.66
C ALA A 21 14.80 -0.06 -2.48
N GLU A 22 13.61 0.25 -1.97
CA GLU A 22 12.65 1.18 -2.61
C GLU A 22 13.24 2.59 -2.73
N LEU A 23 13.89 3.06 -1.67
CA LEU A 23 14.54 4.37 -1.64
C LEU A 23 15.70 4.42 -2.65
N ALA A 24 16.58 3.42 -2.62
CA ALA A 24 17.69 3.30 -3.55
C ALA A 24 17.20 3.21 -5.00
N ALA A 25 16.18 2.40 -5.27
CA ALA A 25 15.55 2.25 -6.57
C ALA A 25 15.01 3.57 -7.11
N THR A 26 14.36 4.36 -6.26
CA THR A 26 13.80 5.67 -6.62
C THR A 26 14.89 6.66 -7.05
N PHE A 27 16.05 6.63 -6.39
CA PHE A 27 17.17 7.51 -6.73
C PHE A 27 18.01 7.01 -7.92
N SER A 28 18.21 5.69 -8.04
CA SER A 28 19.09 5.10 -9.05
C SER A 28 18.42 4.84 -10.40
N PHE A 29 17.10 4.65 -10.43
CA PHE A 29 16.35 4.32 -11.65
C PHE A 29 15.15 5.25 -11.85
N PRO A 30 15.36 6.48 -12.35
CA PRO A 30 14.28 7.45 -12.57
C PRO A 30 13.18 6.92 -13.50
N GLY A 31 13.54 6.06 -14.47
CA GLY A 31 12.62 5.44 -15.42
C GLY A 31 11.79 4.29 -14.87
N TRP A 32 12.14 3.73 -13.70
CA TRP A 32 11.34 2.68 -13.05
C TRP A 32 10.00 3.23 -12.51
N GLY A 33 9.98 4.54 -12.25
CA GLY A 33 8.79 5.34 -12.00
C GLY A 33 7.91 4.85 -10.84
N ARG A 34 6.66 5.30 -10.83
CA ARG A 34 5.64 4.91 -9.82
C ARG A 34 5.34 3.41 -9.80
N SER A 35 5.53 2.72 -10.91
CA SER A 35 5.17 1.30 -11.05
C SER A 35 6.11 0.38 -10.28
N GLY A 36 7.44 0.61 -10.33
CA GLY A 36 8.41 -0.20 -9.58
C GLY A 36 8.25 -0.04 -8.07
N VAL A 37 8.02 1.19 -7.62
CA VAL A 37 7.73 1.52 -6.22
C VAL A 37 6.48 0.80 -5.73
N ALA A 38 5.41 0.78 -6.54
CA ALA A 38 4.17 0.08 -6.19
C ALA A 38 4.36 -1.44 -6.00
N VAL A 39 5.25 -2.07 -6.76
CA VAL A 39 5.56 -3.51 -6.61
C VAL A 39 6.24 -3.78 -5.26
N ILE A 40 7.20 -2.95 -4.88
CA ILE A 40 7.91 -3.09 -3.60
C ILE A 40 6.94 -2.85 -2.44
N ALA A 41 6.11 -1.80 -2.52
CA ALA A 41 5.07 -1.51 -1.54
C ALA A 41 4.04 -2.66 -1.42
N ALA A 42 3.66 -3.30 -2.53
CA ALA A 42 2.76 -4.45 -2.50
C ALA A 42 3.42 -5.66 -1.82
N ALA A 43 4.71 -5.91 -2.06
CA ALA A 43 5.46 -6.97 -1.38
C ALA A 43 5.54 -6.73 0.13
N MET A 44 5.77 -5.49 0.54
CA MET A 44 5.75 -5.07 1.94
C MET A 44 4.42 -5.35 2.63
N VAL A 45 3.29 -5.04 1.98
CA VAL A 45 1.94 -5.35 2.51
C VAL A 45 1.76 -6.85 2.71
N GLY A 46 2.21 -7.68 1.76
CA GLY A 46 2.18 -9.14 1.90
C GLY A 46 3.00 -9.62 3.10
N ILE A 47 4.21 -9.10 3.27
CA ILE A 47 5.08 -9.45 4.40
C ILE A 47 4.46 -9.01 5.73
N ALA A 48 3.82 -7.84 5.79
CA ALA A 48 3.12 -7.41 7.00
C ALA A 48 1.94 -8.33 7.34
N ALA A 49 1.11 -8.67 6.35
CA ALA A 49 -0.06 -9.52 6.52
C ALA A 49 0.28 -10.94 6.98
N PHE A 50 1.35 -11.55 6.43
CA PHE A 50 1.74 -12.93 6.77
C PHE A 50 2.82 -13.03 7.85
N GLY A 51 3.66 -12.02 7.99
CA GLY A 51 4.79 -11.97 8.92
C GLY A 51 4.41 -11.43 10.29
N PHE A 52 3.74 -10.27 10.36
CA PHE A 52 3.34 -9.62 11.60
C PHE A 52 1.94 -10.00 12.05
N MET A 53 0.98 -9.99 11.13
CA MET A 53 -0.44 -10.20 11.44
C MET A 53 -0.85 -11.69 11.44
N ASP A 54 0.04 -12.58 11.00
CA ASP A 54 -0.12 -14.04 11.01
C ASP A 54 -1.48 -14.53 10.46
N LEU A 55 -2.03 -13.85 9.43
CA LEU A 55 -3.37 -14.12 8.89
C LEU A 55 -3.60 -15.58 8.43
N ARG A 56 -2.53 -16.35 8.22
CA ARG A 56 -2.56 -17.78 7.89
C ARG A 56 -2.95 -18.69 9.05
N GLN A 57 -2.81 -18.24 10.29
CA GLN A 57 -3.24 -18.99 11.47
C GLN A 57 -4.65 -18.57 11.91
N GLU A 58 -5.10 -17.41 11.46
CA GLU A 58 -6.43 -16.88 11.72
C GLU A 58 -7.54 -17.62 10.96
N GLY A 59 -8.76 -17.55 11.51
CA GLY A 59 -9.96 -18.18 10.96
C GLY A 59 -10.44 -17.56 9.64
N VAL A 60 -11.26 -18.32 8.89
CA VAL A 60 -11.80 -17.92 7.57
C VAL A 60 -12.51 -16.56 7.61
N VAL A 61 -13.24 -16.26 8.68
CA VAL A 61 -13.99 -15.00 8.82
C VAL A 61 -13.06 -13.79 8.79
N VAL A 62 -11.93 -13.85 9.50
CA VAL A 62 -10.92 -12.77 9.55
C VAL A 62 -10.33 -12.53 8.17
N ARG A 63 -10.04 -13.59 7.42
CA ARG A 63 -9.51 -13.49 6.05
C ARG A 63 -10.51 -12.87 5.08
N LEU A 64 -11.78 -13.26 5.18
CA LEU A 64 -12.85 -12.68 4.37
C LEU A 64 -13.01 -11.19 4.67
N PHE A 65 -12.94 -10.80 5.95
CA PHE A 65 -13.02 -9.40 6.34
C PHE A 65 -11.83 -8.59 5.80
N ALA A 66 -10.61 -9.11 5.90
CA ALA A 66 -9.42 -8.47 5.33
C ALA A 66 -9.52 -8.32 3.80
N ALA A 67 -10.00 -9.36 3.10
CA ALA A 67 -10.23 -9.29 1.65
C ALA A 67 -11.31 -8.28 1.28
N ALA A 68 -12.41 -8.23 2.04
CA ALA A 68 -13.49 -7.26 1.83
C ALA A 68 -13.01 -5.83 2.07
N ALA A 69 -12.19 -5.60 3.10
CA ALA A 69 -11.60 -4.30 3.38
C ALA A 69 -10.64 -3.85 2.26
N LEU A 70 -9.81 -4.76 1.73
CA LEU A 70 -8.94 -4.48 0.59
C LEU A 70 -9.75 -4.13 -0.67
N LEU A 71 -10.78 -4.92 -0.97
CA LEU A 71 -11.69 -4.62 -2.08
C LEU A 71 -12.32 -3.23 -1.92
N TRP A 72 -12.82 -2.93 -0.72
CA TRP A 72 -13.42 -1.65 -0.41
C TRP A 72 -12.44 -0.49 -0.58
N LEU A 73 -11.21 -0.64 -0.10
CA LEU A 73 -10.15 0.34 -0.25
C LEU A 73 -9.83 0.60 -1.73
N VAL A 74 -9.74 -0.44 -2.55
CA VAL A 74 -9.53 -0.32 -4.00
C VAL A 74 -10.66 0.47 -4.66
N ILE A 75 -11.91 0.21 -4.26
CA ILE A 75 -13.07 0.96 -4.78
C ILE A 75 -12.96 2.44 -4.40
N LEU A 76 -12.72 2.75 -3.12
CA LEU A 76 -12.62 4.15 -2.66
C LEU A 76 -11.48 4.90 -3.34
N LEU A 77 -10.30 4.27 -3.46
CA LEU A 77 -9.15 4.87 -4.15
C LEU A 77 -9.39 5.04 -5.64
N GLY A 78 -10.01 4.05 -6.29
CA GLY A 78 -10.35 4.10 -7.71
C GLY A 78 -11.36 5.21 -8.01
N LEU A 79 -12.44 5.28 -7.25
CA LEU A 79 -13.44 6.33 -7.39
C LEU A 79 -12.85 7.72 -7.10
N GLY A 80 -12.03 7.85 -6.05
CA GLY A 80 -11.35 9.11 -5.73
C GLY A 80 -10.35 9.55 -6.81
N ALA A 81 -9.63 8.60 -7.43
CA ALA A 81 -8.71 8.91 -8.52
C ALA A 81 -9.42 9.37 -9.80
N LEU A 82 -10.68 8.94 -10.01
CA LEU A 82 -11.52 9.34 -11.14
C LEU A 82 -12.31 10.63 -10.90
N ASP A 83 -12.38 11.12 -9.65
CA ASP A 83 -13.09 12.36 -9.29
C ASP A 83 -12.74 13.57 -10.19
N PRO A 84 -11.47 13.84 -10.56
CA PRO A 84 -11.13 14.96 -11.44
C PRO A 84 -11.77 14.87 -12.83
N MET A 85 -12.05 13.66 -13.34
CA MET A 85 -12.68 13.47 -14.65
C MET A 85 -14.19 13.71 -14.62
N THR A 86 -14.81 13.65 -13.44
CA THR A 86 -16.25 13.84 -13.26
C THR A 86 -16.62 15.24 -12.76
N ARG A 87 -15.63 16.07 -12.40
CA ARG A 87 -15.88 17.45 -11.96
C ARG A 87 -16.18 18.37 -13.14
N THR A 88 -17.42 18.88 -13.19
CA THR A 88 -17.76 20.08 -13.95
C THR A 88 -17.23 21.32 -13.23
N LEU A 89 -16.23 21.97 -13.82
CA LEU A 89 -15.73 23.26 -13.34
C LEU A 89 -16.69 24.36 -13.78
N TYR A 90 -17.51 24.87 -12.86
CA TYR A 90 -18.32 26.06 -13.12
C TYR A 90 -17.40 27.29 -13.18
N PRO A 91 -17.39 28.06 -14.27
CA PRO A 91 -16.65 29.30 -14.32
C PRO A 91 -17.28 30.29 -13.34
N THR A 92 -16.58 30.57 -12.25
CA THR A 92 -16.89 31.73 -11.41
C THR A 92 -16.47 32.95 -12.20
N VAL A 93 -17.42 33.56 -12.92
CA VAL A 93 -17.25 34.91 -13.45
C VAL A 93 -16.95 35.81 -12.25
N ILE A 94 -15.69 36.20 -12.10
CA ILE A 94 -15.33 37.30 -11.22
C ILE A 94 -15.97 38.52 -11.89
N ALA A 95 -17.08 38.99 -11.33
CA ALA A 95 -17.61 40.30 -11.65
C ALA A 95 -16.56 41.31 -11.21
N VAL A 96 -15.67 41.67 -12.14
CA VAL A 96 -14.80 42.83 -11.99
C VAL A 96 -15.70 44.05 -12.13
N PRO A 97 -15.66 45.01 -11.19
CA PRO A 97 -16.43 46.24 -11.29
C PRO A 97 -15.99 47.10 -12.49
#